data_AF-A0AAV9UID9-F1
#
_entry.id   AF-A0AAV9UID9-F1
#
_cell.length_a   1.000
_cell.length_b   1.000
_cell.length_c   1.000
_cell.angle_alpha   90.00
_cell.angle_beta   90.00
_cell.angle_gamma   90.00
#
_symmetry.space_group_name_H-M   'P 1'
#
loop_
_entity.id
_entity.type
_entity.pdbx_description
1 polymer ?
#
loop_
_entity_poly.entity_id
_entity_poly.type
_entity_poly.pdbx_seq_one_letter_code
_entity_poly.pdbx_strand_id
1 'polypeptide(L)'
;MLDQTHPSFPAQHGIDENTYALGTIFDHNVAIASSWTPPDPAACVGGLEIGQHSRGSANTRPAASIAVQMLATFPAIRFVLLVGACEALSDRIRPVDVVVGVPSEGCPAVVRLDLSYTFPRRWAYRGSFKDPPVRLLRALETLPSSLTIAKLVTGIIKDNGHNTDDYMGDPFLNRHEQALKRLANAIHGTDDGSVTSAKRARIPRCVDSWLMIDEDWNLHTGTIASIPQIHRATYIGPELVRNFDKEQVRAVGGRSPLCVDTEIPDIPSELPCVVIRGIYKLRRYSILGLGSGAKKRPTVKAALVAKELLRHLRCADVMGEPSVRNSAIENLGPDPTTTDGKILDWLGRNYDFEQNKFSGYRAPATGTWFLNSPEFLNWKEPHKADDRPKHRILFCTGSPGVGKSTLASLAIDNLKTKYGGEQDFAVTFVYCNYAGQDEQTSAHLAGSVLRQLSLKFWQAHGHLPRDVQSLYRIYGTNSRRPPSEKLIKALLSVGSRYTNIFVIIDALDESSASQWENLISELAQVNARLMLLITSRIGLGAFRIHETSQFDETFTVTTLDVRAPEEDISKYFDARLRTPPLNLVYIYDDVDPRLQENIKTTIVQNARGW
;
A
#
# COMPACT_ATOMS: atom_id res chain seq x y z
N MET A 1 -1.42 21.69 -10.87
CA MET A 1 -0.10 21.31 -10.30
C MET A 1 0.90 21.11 -11.43
N LEU A 2 0.58 20.29 -12.43
CA LEU A 2 1.34 20.12 -13.68
C LEU A 2 1.44 21.43 -14.47
N ASP A 3 2.57 21.64 -15.15
CA ASP A 3 2.78 22.73 -16.10
C ASP A 3 2.28 22.34 -17.50
N GLN A 4 2.53 21.09 -17.92
CA GLN A 4 1.93 20.51 -19.12
C GLN A 4 1.28 19.16 -18.78
N THR A 5 0.09 18.92 -19.34
CA THR A 5 -0.61 17.63 -19.18
C THR A 5 -0.29 16.74 -20.38
N HIS A 6 0.12 15.51 -20.12
CA HIS A 6 0.35 14.49 -21.14
C HIS A 6 -0.94 13.71 -21.44
N PRO A 7 -1.07 13.12 -22.64
CA PRO A 7 -2.18 12.22 -22.95
C PRO A 7 -2.31 11.11 -21.92
N SER A 8 -3.55 10.68 -21.65
CA SER A 8 -3.79 9.52 -20.82
C SER A 8 -3.13 8.29 -21.44
N PHE A 9 -2.43 7.53 -20.62
CA PHE A 9 -1.73 6.33 -21.05
C PHE A 9 -2.75 5.28 -21.58
N PRO A 10 -2.62 4.79 -22.82
CA PRO A 10 -3.55 3.79 -23.36
C PRO A 10 -3.35 2.45 -22.63
N ALA A 11 -4.39 2.01 -21.92
CA ALA A 11 -4.60 0.68 -21.32
C ALA A 11 -3.36 0.01 -20.67
N GLN A 12 -3.27 0.12 -19.34
CA GLN A 12 -2.27 -0.53 -18.48
C GLN A 12 -2.26 -2.06 -18.63
N HIS A 13 -1.13 -2.67 -18.23
CA HIS A 13 -1.12 -4.00 -17.62
C HIS A 13 -2.39 -4.19 -16.77
N GLY A 14 -3.20 -5.22 -17.02
CA GLY A 14 -4.57 -5.38 -16.49
C GLY A 14 -4.75 -5.51 -14.96
N ILE A 15 -3.78 -5.06 -14.16
CA ILE A 15 -3.70 -5.19 -12.69
C ILE A 15 -3.61 -3.81 -12.00
N ASP A 16 -3.20 -2.75 -12.70
CA ASP A 16 -3.08 -1.42 -12.10
C ASP A 16 -4.40 -0.65 -12.16
N GLU A 17 -5.02 -0.47 -11.00
CA GLU A 17 -6.32 0.22 -10.87
C GLU A 17 -6.15 1.72 -10.55
N ASN A 18 -4.91 2.25 -10.61
CA ASN A 18 -4.68 3.68 -10.35
C ASN A 18 -5.12 4.54 -11.53
N THR A 19 -5.77 5.65 -11.19
CA THR A 19 -5.95 6.77 -12.11
C THR A 19 -4.78 7.73 -11.99
N TYR A 20 -4.09 7.98 -13.10
CA TYR A 20 -2.96 8.92 -13.15
C TYR A 20 -3.31 10.23 -13.86
N ALA A 21 -2.85 11.33 -13.28
CA ALA A 21 -2.59 12.55 -14.04
C ALA A 21 -1.10 12.56 -14.41
N LEU A 22 -0.82 12.55 -15.72
CA LEU A 22 0.52 12.52 -16.29
C LEU A 22 0.87 13.89 -16.85
N GLY A 23 2.13 14.30 -16.69
CA GLY A 23 2.57 15.58 -17.24
C GLY A 23 3.99 15.93 -16.86
N THR A 24 4.31 17.21 -16.99
CA THR A 24 5.57 17.79 -16.53
C THR A 24 5.36 18.78 -15.39
N ILE A 25 6.37 18.88 -14.51
CA ILE A 25 6.55 19.98 -13.57
C ILE A 25 7.98 20.47 -13.75
N PHE A 26 8.15 21.71 -14.23
CA PHE A 26 9.42 22.21 -14.74
C PHE A 26 10.03 21.19 -15.74
N ASP A 27 11.28 20.79 -15.53
CA ASP A 27 11.99 19.86 -16.40
C ASP A 27 11.78 18.37 -16.03
N HIS A 28 10.83 18.05 -15.15
CA HIS A 28 10.60 16.70 -14.65
C HIS A 28 9.31 16.09 -15.21
N ASN A 29 9.38 14.84 -15.66
CA ASN A 29 8.19 14.03 -15.93
C ASN A 29 7.60 13.54 -14.62
N VAL A 30 6.30 13.77 -14.41
CA VAL A 30 5.60 13.47 -13.16
C VAL A 30 4.34 12.65 -13.44
N ALA A 31 4.17 11.58 -12.64
CA ALA A 31 2.93 10.83 -12.54
C ALA A 31 2.29 11.09 -11.17
N ILE A 32 1.05 11.57 -11.15
CA ILE A 32 0.30 11.86 -9.92
C ILE A 32 -0.85 10.87 -9.81
N ALA A 33 -0.92 10.12 -8.72
CA ALA A 33 -2.07 9.31 -8.34
C ALA A 33 -2.68 9.82 -7.04
N SER A 34 -4.01 9.69 -6.92
CA SER A 34 -4.73 10.09 -5.71
C SER A 34 -5.32 8.86 -5.03
N SER A 35 -5.48 8.94 -3.70
CA SER A 35 -6.12 7.87 -2.94
C SER A 35 -7.63 7.81 -3.11
N TRP A 36 -8.26 8.74 -3.82
CA TRP A 36 -9.71 8.78 -3.97
C TRP A 36 -10.19 7.93 -5.15
N THR A 37 -11.22 7.11 -4.92
CA THR A 37 -11.97 6.41 -5.97
C THR A 37 -13.37 7.03 -6.16
N PRO A 38 -13.81 7.26 -7.41
CA PRO A 38 -15.21 7.58 -7.66
C PRO A 38 -16.11 6.43 -7.18
N PRO A 39 -17.30 6.71 -6.61
CA PRO A 39 -18.28 5.66 -6.37
C PRO A 39 -18.73 5.03 -7.70
N ASP A 40 -19.03 3.73 -7.67
CA ASP A 40 -19.57 2.97 -8.81
C ASP A 40 -20.90 3.59 -9.29
N PRO A 41 -21.04 3.97 -10.58
CA PRO A 41 -22.29 4.50 -11.11
C PRO A 41 -23.47 3.51 -11.01
N ALA A 42 -23.23 2.21 -10.89
CA ALA A 42 -24.28 1.20 -10.71
C ALA A 42 -24.87 1.16 -9.28
N ALA A 43 -24.21 1.79 -8.30
CA ALA A 43 -24.72 1.90 -6.93
C ALA A 43 -25.81 3.00 -6.77
N CYS A 44 -26.10 3.76 -7.84
CA CYS A 44 -27.20 4.72 -7.89
C CYS A 44 -28.53 4.02 -8.21
N VAL A 45 -29.01 3.15 -7.32
CA VAL A 45 -30.40 2.68 -7.35
C VAL A 45 -31.24 3.59 -6.46
N GLY A 46 -32.11 4.39 -7.09
CA GLY A 46 -33.26 5.00 -6.42
C GLY A 46 -33.11 6.46 -6.00
N GLY A 47 -32.81 7.36 -6.94
CA GLY A 47 -33.36 8.73 -7.01
C GLY A 47 -33.27 9.67 -5.79
N LEU A 48 -32.62 9.29 -4.70
CA LEU A 48 -32.34 10.15 -3.56
C LEU A 48 -30.93 10.71 -3.73
N GLU A 49 -30.84 12.03 -3.87
CA GLU A 49 -29.59 12.75 -3.68
C GLU A 49 -29.02 12.41 -2.30
N ILE A 50 -28.05 11.49 -2.25
CA ILE A 50 -27.28 11.23 -1.04
C ILE A 50 -26.50 12.51 -0.77
N GLY A 51 -27.00 13.28 0.20
CA GLY A 51 -26.42 14.55 0.63
C GLY A 51 -24.91 14.44 0.88
N GLN A 52 -24.21 15.56 0.64
CA GLN A 52 -22.75 15.72 0.70
C GLN A 52 -22.09 15.46 2.08
N HIS A 53 -22.74 14.73 2.98
CA HIS A 53 -22.37 14.57 4.39
C HIS A 53 -21.88 13.17 4.77
N SER A 54 -21.87 12.22 3.84
CA SER A 54 -21.35 10.85 4.05
C SER A 54 -20.01 10.61 3.33
N ARG A 55 -19.08 11.57 3.38
CA ARG A 55 -17.72 11.45 2.77
C ARG A 55 -16.68 10.91 3.77
N GLY A 56 -16.95 9.75 4.37
CA GLY A 56 -16.02 9.05 5.26
C GLY A 56 -15.45 7.80 4.58
N SER A 57 -14.11 7.71 4.51
CA SER A 57 -13.17 6.59 4.21
C SER A 57 -13.53 5.36 3.33
N ALA A 58 -14.75 5.17 2.88
CA ALA A 58 -15.17 4.00 2.11
C ALA A 58 -14.60 4.01 0.67
N ASN A 59 -14.23 5.19 0.16
CA ASN A 59 -13.74 5.39 -1.20
C ASN A 59 -12.27 5.86 -1.23
N THR A 60 -11.43 5.34 -0.32
CA THR A 60 -10.00 5.66 -0.27
C THR A 60 -9.13 4.41 -0.39
N ARG A 61 -8.25 4.36 -1.39
CA ARG A 61 -7.25 3.30 -1.58
C ARG A 61 -6.04 3.54 -0.66
N PRO A 62 -5.45 2.49 -0.05
CA PRO A 62 -4.24 2.63 0.75
C PRO A 62 -3.07 3.20 -0.06
N ALA A 63 -2.32 4.14 0.51
CA ALA A 63 -1.18 4.76 -0.16
C ALA A 63 -0.12 3.74 -0.60
N ALA A 64 0.04 2.65 0.16
CA ALA A 64 0.92 1.54 -0.18
C ALA A 64 0.55 0.86 -1.50
N SER A 65 -0.74 0.58 -1.72
CA SER A 65 -1.24 -0.04 -2.95
C SER A 65 -0.97 0.85 -4.17
N ILE A 66 -1.23 2.15 -4.01
CA ILE A 66 -1.03 3.15 -5.06
C ILE A 66 0.46 3.23 -5.42
N ALA A 67 1.34 3.33 -4.42
CA ALA A 67 2.77 3.42 -4.65
C ALA A 67 3.32 2.16 -5.32
N VAL A 68 2.95 0.96 -4.85
CA VAL A 68 3.42 -0.30 -5.42
C VAL A 68 2.98 -0.45 -6.88
N GLN A 69 1.71 -0.21 -7.18
CA GLN A 69 1.19 -0.30 -8.55
C GLN A 69 1.82 0.79 -9.44
N MET A 70 2.01 2.02 -8.94
CA MET A 70 2.69 3.10 -9.66
C MET A 70 4.13 2.75 -10.03
N LEU A 71 4.88 2.14 -9.13
CA LEU A 71 6.26 1.73 -9.42
C LEU A 71 6.32 0.56 -10.41
N ALA A 72 5.31 -0.31 -10.42
CA ALA A 72 5.19 -1.36 -11.42
C ALA A 72 4.93 -0.77 -12.81
N THR A 73 4.01 0.19 -12.90
CA THR A 73 3.60 0.85 -14.15
C THR A 73 4.67 1.80 -14.69
N PHE A 74 5.39 2.51 -13.82
CA PHE A 74 6.40 3.48 -14.21
C PHE A 74 7.79 3.08 -13.67
N PRO A 75 8.50 2.16 -14.36
CA PRO A 75 9.80 1.65 -13.90
C PRO A 75 10.90 2.72 -13.88
N ALA A 76 10.69 3.86 -14.55
CA ALA A 76 11.62 4.97 -14.58
C ALA A 76 11.58 5.85 -13.32
N ILE A 77 10.60 5.67 -12.42
CA ILE A 77 10.50 6.45 -11.18
C ILE A 77 11.75 6.20 -10.32
N ARG A 78 12.35 7.30 -9.83
CA ARG A 78 13.57 7.31 -9.00
C ARG A 78 13.30 7.63 -7.52
N PHE A 79 12.22 8.35 -7.23
CA PHE A 79 11.76 8.65 -5.88
C PHE A 79 10.26 8.97 -5.89
N VAL A 80 9.63 8.95 -4.71
CA VAL A 80 8.21 9.27 -4.55
C VAL A 80 8.03 10.47 -3.61
N LEU A 81 7.20 11.44 -4.01
CA LEU A 81 6.74 12.50 -3.11
C LEU A 81 5.38 12.10 -2.54
N LEU A 82 5.35 11.77 -1.25
CA LEU A 82 4.09 11.52 -0.55
C LEU A 82 3.59 12.88 -0.07
N VAL A 83 2.52 13.39 -0.68
CA VAL A 83 1.97 14.72 -0.39
C VAL A 83 0.56 14.60 0.21
N GLY A 84 0.29 15.30 1.30
CA GLY A 84 -0.99 15.19 2.00
C GLY A 84 -1.16 16.19 3.12
N ALA A 85 -2.11 15.91 4.01
CA ALA A 85 -2.37 16.71 5.19
C ALA A 85 -2.30 15.85 6.45
N CYS A 86 -1.73 16.38 7.53
CA CYS A 86 -1.58 15.68 8.79
C CYS A 86 -1.85 16.61 9.99
N GLU A 87 -1.88 16.04 11.19
CA GLU A 87 -2.13 16.79 12.42
C GLU A 87 -0.82 17.18 13.12
N ALA A 88 -0.74 18.41 13.64
CA ALA A 88 0.40 18.85 14.43
C ALA A 88 0.46 18.15 15.79
N LEU A 89 1.65 17.69 16.16
CA LEU A 89 1.97 17.16 17.50
C LEU A 89 2.64 18.20 18.38
N SER A 90 3.40 19.11 17.78
CA SER A 90 4.13 20.16 18.50
C SER A 90 3.34 21.46 18.51
N ASP A 91 3.23 22.09 19.69
CA ASP A 91 2.62 23.43 19.83
C ASP A 91 3.40 24.53 19.09
N ARG A 92 4.63 24.22 18.63
CA ARG A 92 5.44 25.11 17.79
C ARG A 92 4.98 25.15 16.33
N ILE A 93 4.15 24.19 15.91
CA ILE A 93 3.68 24.05 14.52
C ILE A 93 2.24 24.56 14.42
N ARG A 94 1.99 25.52 13.53
CA ARG A 94 0.67 26.13 13.37
C ARG A 94 -0.18 25.34 12.36
N PRO A 95 -1.53 25.37 12.46
CA PRO A 95 -2.45 24.72 11.52
C PRO A 95 -2.44 25.26 10.08
N VAL A 96 -1.49 26.14 9.77
CA VAL A 96 -1.31 26.76 8.46
C VAL A 96 0.07 26.45 7.87
N ASP A 97 0.95 25.81 8.66
CA ASP A 97 2.33 25.49 8.32
C ASP A 97 2.42 24.20 7.49
N VAL A 98 3.60 23.94 6.92
CA VAL A 98 3.93 22.70 6.21
C VAL A 98 5.13 22.04 6.90
N VAL A 99 5.07 20.73 7.07
CA VAL A 99 6.17 19.90 7.59
C VAL A 99 6.70 18.99 6.49
N VAL A 100 8.03 18.93 6.35
CA VAL A 100 8.74 17.99 5.49
C VAL A 100 9.54 17.02 6.34
N GLY A 101 9.38 15.73 6.07
CA GLY A 101 10.16 14.65 6.68
C GLY A 101 11.61 14.74 6.23
N VAL A 102 12.49 15.16 7.13
CA VAL A 102 13.94 15.28 6.91
C VAL A 102 14.66 14.60 8.08
N PRO A 103 15.63 13.71 7.83
CA PRO A 103 16.37 13.08 8.90
C PRO A 103 17.27 14.11 9.60
N SER A 104 17.50 13.92 10.90
CA SER A 104 18.46 14.72 11.68
C SER A 104 19.32 13.79 12.54
N GLU A 105 20.34 14.30 13.23
CA GLU A 105 21.26 13.48 14.04
C GLU A 105 20.50 12.50 14.96
N GLY A 106 20.56 11.21 14.61
CA GLY A 106 19.91 10.12 15.33
C GLY A 106 18.41 9.94 15.09
N CYS A 107 17.74 10.84 14.36
CA CYS A 107 16.30 10.83 14.13
C CYS A 107 15.94 10.60 12.65
N PRO A 108 15.23 9.51 12.30
CA PRO A 108 14.76 9.28 10.93
C PRO A 108 13.79 10.37 10.44
N ALA A 109 13.66 10.52 9.12
CA ALA A 109 12.70 11.42 8.50
C ALA A 109 11.24 11.06 8.84
N VAL A 110 10.95 9.75 8.88
CA VAL A 110 9.63 9.21 9.21
C VAL A 110 9.81 8.01 10.11
N VAL A 111 9.13 8.03 11.26
CA VAL A 111 9.13 6.92 12.22
C VAL A 111 7.79 6.22 12.21
N ARG A 112 7.78 4.90 12.23
CA ARG A 112 6.57 4.09 12.37
C ARG A 112 6.35 3.82 13.84
N LEU A 113 5.19 4.22 14.30
CA LEU A 113 4.77 3.99 15.67
C LEU A 113 3.50 3.18 15.65
N ASP A 114 3.41 2.28 16.61
CA ASP A 114 2.21 1.52 16.88
C ASP A 114 1.98 1.51 18.38
N LEU A 115 0.72 1.38 18.78
CA LEU A 115 0.38 1.38 20.19
C LEU A 115 0.74 0.01 20.79
N SER A 116 1.53 0.00 21.86
CA SER A 116 1.86 -1.22 22.57
C SER A 116 0.59 -1.88 23.09
N TYR A 117 0.58 -3.20 23.01
CA TYR A 117 -0.53 -4.02 23.49
C TYR A 117 -0.48 -4.26 25.01
N THR A 118 0.56 -3.75 25.68
CA THR A 118 0.79 -3.83 27.13
C THR A 118 0.20 -2.64 27.85
N PHE A 119 -0.36 -2.84 29.06
CA PHE A 119 -0.91 -1.77 29.88
C PHE A 119 0.14 -1.26 30.90
N PRO A 120 0.28 0.07 31.08
CA PRO A 120 -0.37 1.15 30.35
C PRO A 120 0.09 1.22 28.89
N ARG A 121 -0.85 1.49 27.97
CA ARG A 121 -0.58 1.60 26.53
C ARG A 121 0.49 2.68 26.27
N ARG A 122 1.56 2.31 25.56
CA ARG A 122 2.69 3.18 25.23
C ARG A 122 2.96 3.15 23.74
N TRP A 123 3.53 4.21 23.16
CA TRP A 123 3.95 4.13 21.77
C TRP A 123 5.17 3.23 21.64
N ALA A 124 5.08 2.21 20.80
CA ALA A 124 6.19 1.34 20.46
C ALA A 124 6.75 1.75 19.10
N TYR A 125 8.06 1.97 19.04
CA TYR A 125 8.77 2.12 17.79
C TYR A 125 8.73 0.81 16.99
N ARG A 126 8.27 0.88 15.74
CA ARG A 126 8.15 -0.28 14.83
C ARG A 126 9.15 -0.25 13.69
N GLY A 127 9.94 0.82 13.59
CA GLY A 127 10.88 1.03 12.50
C GLY A 127 10.74 2.43 11.92
N SER A 128 11.41 2.65 10.80
CA SER A 128 11.41 3.94 10.09
C SER A 128 11.35 3.70 8.59
N PHE A 129 11.12 4.78 7.86
CA PHE A 129 11.27 4.75 6.41
C PHE A 129 12.76 4.90 6.09
N LYS A 130 13.19 4.38 4.95
CA LYS A 130 14.48 4.70 4.38
C LYS A 130 14.59 6.22 4.21
N ASP A 131 15.75 6.76 4.55
CA ASP A 131 15.96 8.19 4.45
C ASP A 131 15.81 8.67 3.00
N PRO A 132 15.30 9.89 2.79
CA PRO A 132 15.21 10.48 1.47
C PRO A 132 16.59 10.49 0.77
N PRO A 133 16.63 10.27 -0.56
CA PRO A 133 17.84 10.43 -1.35
C PRO A 133 18.58 11.74 -1.04
N VAL A 134 19.91 11.67 -0.87
CA VAL A 134 20.75 12.81 -0.45
C VAL A 134 20.57 14.02 -1.37
N ARG A 135 20.34 13.79 -2.66
CA ARG A 135 20.11 14.88 -3.63
C ARG A 135 18.80 15.63 -3.38
N LEU A 136 17.75 14.93 -2.93
CA LEU A 136 16.50 15.57 -2.52
C LEU A 136 16.70 16.39 -1.24
N LEU A 137 17.49 15.87 -0.29
CA LEU A 137 17.82 16.60 0.94
C LEU A 137 18.57 17.92 0.63
N ARG A 138 19.53 17.89 -0.30
CA ARG A 138 20.23 19.11 -0.75
C ARG A 138 19.30 20.11 -1.43
N ALA A 139 18.36 19.64 -2.26
CA ALA A 139 17.38 20.53 -2.87
C ALA A 139 16.46 21.18 -1.81
N LEU A 140 16.08 20.44 -0.77
CA LEU A 140 15.30 20.97 0.36
C LEU A 140 16.06 22.08 1.12
N GLU A 141 17.38 21.96 1.29
CA GLU A 141 18.20 23.00 1.95
C GLU A 141 18.21 24.33 1.20
N THR A 142 17.95 24.32 -0.11
CA THR A 142 17.87 25.55 -0.92
C THR A 142 16.51 26.25 -0.83
N LEU A 143 15.51 25.60 -0.22
CA LEU A 143 14.19 26.20 -0.08
C LEU A 143 14.22 27.37 0.92
N PRO A 144 13.57 28.50 0.61
CA PRO A 144 13.47 29.61 1.57
C PRO A 144 12.74 29.16 2.84
N SER A 145 13.27 29.55 4.01
CA SER A 145 12.64 29.26 5.30
C SER A 145 11.27 29.93 5.46
N SER A 146 11.03 31.02 4.71
CA SER A 146 9.76 31.77 4.65
C SER A 146 9.19 31.77 3.22
N LEU A 147 8.51 30.69 2.88
CA LEU A 147 7.76 30.55 1.63
C LEU A 147 6.36 31.14 1.81
N THR A 148 6.10 32.33 1.25
CA THR A 148 4.74 32.89 1.20
C THR A 148 4.03 32.38 -0.05
N ILE A 149 2.71 32.11 0.03
CA ILE A 149 1.92 31.70 -1.16
C ILE A 149 2.03 32.77 -2.26
N ALA A 150 2.04 34.04 -1.89
CA ALA A 150 2.24 35.15 -2.83
C ALA A 150 3.55 35.03 -3.62
N LYS A 151 4.68 34.66 -3.00
CA LYS A 151 5.99 34.50 -3.67
C LYS A 151 6.02 33.27 -4.59
N LEU A 152 5.40 32.18 -4.17
CA LEU A 152 5.27 30.96 -4.96
C LEU A 152 4.37 31.14 -6.18
N VAL A 153 3.20 31.77 -5.99
CA VAL A 153 2.23 32.03 -7.05
C VAL A 153 2.76 33.08 -8.03
N THR A 154 3.41 34.16 -7.56
CA THR A 154 4.06 35.11 -8.49
C THR A 154 5.26 34.53 -9.24
N GLY A 155 6.01 33.59 -8.63
CA GLY A 155 7.04 32.82 -9.34
C GLY A 155 6.44 31.96 -10.45
N ILE A 156 5.44 31.14 -10.13
CA ILE A 156 4.74 30.26 -11.10
C ILE A 156 4.12 31.06 -12.25
N ILE A 157 3.52 32.23 -11.96
CA ILE A 157 2.93 33.11 -12.99
C ILE A 157 3.99 33.71 -13.90
N LYS A 158 5.15 34.14 -13.36
CA LYS A 158 6.25 34.72 -14.15
C LYS A 158 6.93 33.70 -15.06
N ASP A 159 7.09 32.47 -14.61
CA ASP A 159 7.84 31.45 -15.35
C ASP A 159 7.03 30.78 -16.48
N ASN A 160 5.70 30.73 -16.35
CA ASN A 160 4.84 30.09 -17.34
C ASN A 160 4.34 31.04 -18.46
N GLY A 161 4.76 32.31 -18.48
CA GLY A 161 4.45 33.26 -19.57
C GLY A 161 2.97 33.59 -19.79
N HIS A 162 2.09 33.11 -18.91
CA HIS A 162 0.65 33.33 -19.00
C HIS A 162 0.23 34.66 -18.36
N ASN A 163 -0.66 35.38 -19.03
CA ASN A 163 -1.33 36.55 -18.46
C ASN A 163 -2.19 36.09 -17.27
N THR A 164 -2.37 36.93 -16.25
CA THR A 164 -3.12 36.59 -15.02
C THR A 164 -4.52 36.01 -15.30
N ASP A 165 -5.10 36.36 -16.45
CA ASP A 165 -6.43 35.95 -16.91
C ASP A 165 -6.51 34.45 -17.32
N ASP A 166 -5.41 33.79 -17.70
CA ASP A 166 -5.47 32.36 -18.12
C ASP A 166 -5.64 31.41 -16.93
N TYR A 167 -5.09 31.76 -15.76
CA TYR A 167 -5.35 31.06 -14.50
C TYR A 167 -6.72 31.42 -13.88
N MET A 168 -7.40 32.46 -14.40
CA MET A 168 -8.77 32.81 -14.01
C MET A 168 -9.81 31.84 -14.59
N GLY A 169 -9.44 30.87 -15.42
CA GLY A 169 -10.36 29.78 -15.81
C GLY A 169 -10.74 28.85 -14.66
N ASP A 170 -9.95 28.79 -13.58
CA ASP A 170 -10.23 27.94 -12.42
C ASP A 170 -11.29 28.59 -11.49
N PRO A 171 -12.49 27.99 -11.33
CA PRO A 171 -13.57 28.54 -10.49
C PRO A 171 -13.20 28.72 -9.01
N PHE A 172 -12.08 28.16 -8.56
CA PHE A 172 -11.56 28.27 -7.20
C PHE A 172 -10.66 29.51 -7.02
N LEU A 173 -9.82 29.84 -8.00
CA LEU A 173 -8.92 31.01 -7.97
C LEU A 173 -9.65 32.30 -8.40
N ASN A 174 -10.57 32.21 -9.36
CA ASN A 174 -11.28 33.39 -9.87
C ASN A 174 -12.26 34.00 -8.85
N ARG A 175 -12.79 33.18 -7.94
CA ARG A 175 -13.57 33.66 -6.77
C ARG A 175 -12.73 34.33 -5.69
N HIS A 176 -11.44 33.98 -5.60
CA HIS A 176 -10.50 34.55 -4.63
C HIS A 176 -10.17 36.00 -4.98
N GLU A 177 -9.88 36.31 -6.25
CA GLU A 177 -9.59 37.68 -6.67
C GLU A 177 -10.81 38.60 -6.62
N GLN A 178 -12.00 38.10 -6.97
CA GLN A 178 -13.24 38.86 -6.80
C GLN A 178 -13.59 39.11 -5.32
N ALA A 179 -13.27 38.17 -4.43
CA ALA A 179 -13.41 38.37 -2.98
C ALA A 179 -12.40 39.42 -2.46
N LEU A 180 -11.15 39.38 -2.93
CA LEU A 180 -10.12 40.37 -2.59
C LEU A 180 -10.45 41.78 -3.12
N LYS A 181 -10.92 41.92 -4.37
CA LYS A 181 -11.40 43.19 -4.93
C LYS A 181 -12.59 43.75 -4.14
N ARG A 182 -13.52 42.90 -3.70
CA ARG A 182 -14.65 43.32 -2.84
C ARG A 182 -14.20 43.71 -1.43
N LEU A 183 -13.20 43.03 -0.87
CA LEU A 183 -12.61 43.34 0.43
C LEU A 183 -11.82 44.65 0.38
N ALA A 184 -10.99 44.84 -0.64
CA ALA A 184 -10.23 46.07 -0.88
C ALA A 184 -11.17 47.27 -1.05
N ASN A 185 -12.25 47.12 -1.82
CA ASN A 185 -13.27 48.17 -1.96
C ASN A 185 -14.06 48.43 -0.66
N ALA A 186 -14.22 47.43 0.21
CA ALA A 186 -14.82 47.60 1.53
C ALA A 186 -13.87 48.25 2.56
N ILE A 187 -12.55 48.15 2.34
CA ILE A 187 -11.49 48.70 3.21
C ILE A 187 -11.12 50.13 2.77
N HIS A 188 -11.15 50.46 1.48
CA HIS A 188 -10.82 51.79 0.94
C HIS A 188 -11.94 52.85 1.07
N GLY A 189 -13.03 52.54 1.77
CA GLY A 189 -14.16 53.45 1.97
C GLY A 189 -14.05 54.43 3.14
N THR A 190 -12.95 54.47 3.91
CA THR A 190 -12.81 55.41 5.04
C THR A 190 -11.36 55.88 5.24
N ASP A 191 -11.14 57.20 5.22
CA ASP A 191 -9.86 57.91 5.35
C ASP A 191 -9.18 57.85 6.74
N ASP A 192 -9.54 56.90 7.59
CA ASP A 192 -8.93 56.67 8.90
C ASP A 192 -8.49 55.21 8.96
N GLY A 193 -7.18 54.99 8.84
CA GLY A 193 -6.52 53.68 8.78
C GLY A 193 -6.59 52.83 10.05
N SER A 194 -7.63 52.93 10.89
CA SER A 194 -7.83 52.09 12.06
C SER A 194 -9.04 51.14 11.93
N VAL A 195 -8.76 49.83 11.89
CA VAL A 195 -9.78 48.76 11.92
C VAL A 195 -10.00 48.33 13.37
N THR A 196 -11.09 48.78 14.00
CA THR A 196 -11.45 48.37 15.37
C THR A 196 -12.09 46.98 15.41
N SER A 197 -11.98 46.30 16.57
CA SER A 197 -12.48 44.94 16.82
C SER A 197 -13.98 44.75 16.56
N ALA A 198 -14.77 45.80 16.66
CA ALA A 198 -16.20 45.79 16.33
C ALA A 198 -16.49 45.70 14.81
N LYS A 199 -15.54 46.09 13.94
CA LYS A 199 -15.72 46.06 12.47
C LYS A 199 -15.44 44.68 11.86
N ARG A 200 -14.67 43.80 12.51
CA ARG A 200 -14.48 42.38 12.10
C ARG A 200 -15.79 41.59 12.09
N ALA A 201 -16.75 41.96 12.93
CA ALA A 201 -18.03 41.26 13.06
C ALA A 201 -18.99 41.47 11.87
N ARG A 202 -18.69 42.37 10.93
CA ARG A 202 -19.50 42.65 9.72
C ARG A 202 -19.02 41.93 8.46
N ILE A 203 -17.94 41.16 8.54
CA ILE A 203 -17.45 40.32 7.44
C ILE A 203 -18.39 39.10 7.34
N PRO A 204 -19.02 38.81 6.18
CA PRO A 204 -19.85 37.61 6.04
C PRO A 204 -19.06 36.36 6.44
N ARG A 205 -19.66 35.40 7.15
CA ARG A 205 -19.01 34.11 7.54
C ARG A 205 -18.36 33.38 6.35
N CYS A 206 -18.86 33.62 5.14
CA CYS A 206 -18.30 33.10 3.90
C CYS A 206 -17.04 33.81 3.42
N VAL A 207 -16.56 34.87 4.08
CA VAL A 207 -15.32 35.64 3.76
C VAL A 207 -14.24 35.40 4.82
N ASP A 208 -14.60 35.23 6.10
CA ASP A 208 -13.68 34.79 7.18
C ASP A 208 -13.00 33.44 6.88
N SER A 209 -13.69 32.57 6.13
CA SER A 209 -13.11 31.30 5.69
C SER A 209 -11.95 31.49 4.70
N TRP A 210 -11.90 32.56 3.90
CA TRP A 210 -10.93 32.69 2.79
C TRP A 210 -9.68 33.51 3.14
N LEU A 211 -9.68 34.21 4.28
CA LEU A 211 -8.52 34.93 4.83
C LEU A 211 -7.35 34.02 5.24
N MET A 212 -7.56 32.70 5.33
CA MET A 212 -6.55 31.71 5.79
C MET A 212 -5.52 31.26 4.73
N ILE A 213 -5.68 31.68 3.47
CA ILE A 213 -4.71 31.39 2.40
C ILE A 213 -3.57 32.42 2.40
N ASP A 214 -3.83 33.61 2.97
CA ASP A 214 -2.88 34.73 3.04
C ASP A 214 -2.14 34.83 4.39
N GLU A 215 -2.38 33.90 5.33
CA GLU A 215 -1.61 33.86 6.57
C GLU A 215 -0.18 33.37 6.31
N ASP A 216 0.81 34.15 6.78
CA ASP A 216 2.21 33.76 6.83
C ASP A 216 2.35 32.35 7.41
N TRP A 217 2.84 31.42 6.59
CA TRP A 217 3.06 30.04 6.98
C TRP A 217 4.56 29.71 6.92
N ASN A 218 4.97 28.78 7.77
CA ASN A 218 6.34 28.36 7.87
C ASN A 218 6.53 26.96 7.29
N LEU A 219 7.68 26.76 6.66
CA LEU A 219 8.18 25.45 6.30
C LEU A 219 9.01 24.92 7.46
N HIS A 220 8.64 23.75 7.98
CA HIS A 220 9.40 23.07 9.03
C HIS A 220 9.97 21.75 8.51
N THR A 221 11.19 21.43 8.90
CA THR A 221 11.85 20.16 8.59
C THR A 221 12.04 19.36 9.86
N GLY A 222 11.66 18.09 9.85
CA GLY A 222 11.90 17.20 10.98
C GLY A 222 11.12 15.90 10.89
N THR A 223 11.19 15.10 11.96
CA THR A 223 10.60 13.76 11.99
C THR A 223 9.07 13.80 11.96
N ILE A 224 8.48 12.99 11.08
CA ILE A 224 7.03 12.75 10.99
C ILE A 224 6.72 11.39 11.62
N ALA A 225 5.72 11.33 12.50
CA ALA A 225 5.21 10.07 13.02
C ALA A 225 4.19 9.49 12.04
N SER A 226 4.34 8.23 11.65
CA SER A 226 3.37 7.48 10.89
C SER A 226 2.70 6.44 11.79
N ILE A 227 1.38 6.52 11.92
CA ILE A 227 0.59 5.59 12.73
C ILE A 227 -0.54 4.96 11.90
N PRO A 228 -0.95 3.72 12.22
CA PRO A 228 -2.12 3.09 11.61
C PRO A 228 -3.41 3.96 11.72
N GLN A 229 -4.17 4.06 10.62
CA GLN A 229 -5.36 4.94 10.52
C GLN A 229 -6.42 4.65 11.58
N ILE A 230 -6.55 3.39 11.94
CA ILE A 230 -7.36 2.86 13.03
C ILE A 230 -7.12 3.50 14.41
N HIS A 231 -5.93 4.05 14.66
CA HIS A 231 -5.63 4.77 15.91
C HIS A 231 -6.15 6.22 15.90
N ARG A 232 -6.60 6.73 14.75
CA ARG A 232 -7.00 8.14 14.55
C ARG A 232 -8.15 8.60 15.43
N ALA A 233 -9.00 7.68 15.87
CA ALA A 233 -10.22 8.05 16.56
C ALA A 233 -10.17 7.76 18.08
N THR A 234 -9.16 7.02 18.55
CA THR A 234 -8.62 7.11 19.92
C THR A 234 -7.76 8.38 20.12
N TYR A 235 -7.52 9.14 19.04
CA TYR A 235 -6.56 10.24 18.98
C TYR A 235 -7.23 11.60 18.91
N ILE A 236 -7.62 12.16 20.06
CA ILE A 236 -8.03 13.57 20.16
C ILE A 236 -7.58 14.17 21.50
N GLY A 237 -6.28 14.31 21.75
CA GLY A 237 -5.84 14.95 23.01
C GLY A 237 -4.37 15.36 23.13
N PRO A 238 -4.07 16.55 23.69
CA PRO A 238 -2.73 16.95 24.17
C PRO A 238 -2.10 15.95 25.16
N GLU A 239 -2.90 15.08 25.78
CA GLU A 239 -2.44 14.05 26.71
C GLU A 239 -1.53 13.02 26.03
N LEU A 240 -1.69 12.73 24.75
CA LEU A 240 -0.85 11.73 24.09
C LEU A 240 0.52 12.27 23.64
N VAL A 241 0.63 13.57 23.35
CA VAL A 241 1.93 14.27 23.20
C VAL A 241 2.68 14.29 24.53
N ARG A 242 1.96 14.42 25.65
CA ARG A 242 2.53 14.32 27.01
C ARG A 242 2.94 12.87 27.37
N ASN A 243 2.30 11.87 26.77
CA ASN A 243 2.60 10.45 26.99
C ASN A 243 3.69 9.87 26.06
N PHE A 244 4.27 10.67 25.17
CA PHE A 244 5.59 10.36 24.62
C PHE A 244 6.61 10.46 25.75
N ASP A 245 6.82 9.35 26.44
CA ASP A 245 7.79 9.31 27.53
C ASP A 245 9.22 9.55 27.00
N LYS A 246 10.14 9.87 27.90
CA LYS A 246 11.54 10.14 27.56
C LYS A 246 12.22 8.93 26.90
N GLU A 247 11.76 7.70 27.15
CA GLU A 247 12.34 6.49 26.55
C GLU A 247 11.91 6.33 25.09
N GLN A 248 10.66 6.64 24.74
CA GLN A 248 10.15 6.63 23.37
C GLN A 248 10.78 7.74 22.54
N VAL A 249 10.95 8.93 23.12
CA VAL A 249 11.68 10.04 22.49
C VAL A 249 13.13 9.63 22.24
N ARG A 250 13.79 8.94 23.18
CA ARG A 250 15.14 8.37 22.97
C ARG A 250 15.15 7.31 21.87
N ALA A 251 14.14 6.44 21.79
CA ALA A 251 14.02 5.41 20.76
C ALA A 251 13.87 5.97 19.33
N VAL A 252 13.41 7.23 19.19
CA VAL A 252 13.35 7.96 17.91
C VAL A 252 14.46 8.99 17.74
N GLY A 253 15.57 8.86 18.47
CA GLY A 253 16.76 9.73 18.31
C GLY A 253 16.83 10.94 19.24
N GLY A 254 15.96 11.01 20.25
CA GLY A 254 15.97 12.05 21.27
C GLY A 254 15.15 13.30 20.93
N ARG A 255 14.44 13.33 19.79
CA ARG A 255 13.54 14.44 19.42
C ARG A 255 12.12 13.96 19.16
N SER A 256 11.13 14.71 19.66
CA SER A 256 9.72 14.40 19.43
C SER A 256 9.33 14.69 17.96
N PRO A 257 8.52 13.82 17.33
CA PRO A 257 7.98 14.09 16.01
C PRO A 257 7.16 15.38 15.95
N LEU A 258 7.18 16.08 14.81
CA LEU A 258 6.50 17.37 14.64
C LEU A 258 5.00 17.22 14.36
N CYS A 259 4.62 16.16 13.67
CA CYS A 259 3.26 15.90 13.21
C CYS A 259 3.00 14.40 13.04
N VAL A 260 1.73 14.02 12.96
CA VAL A 260 1.29 12.61 12.85
C VAL A 260 0.46 12.37 11.60
N ASP A 261 0.93 11.43 10.78
CA ASP A 261 0.26 10.94 9.59
C ASP A 261 -0.39 9.58 9.85
N THR A 262 -1.59 9.40 9.30
CA THR A 262 -2.42 8.20 9.43
C THR A 262 -2.65 7.48 8.10
N GLU A 263 -2.15 8.02 6.99
CA GLU A 263 -2.47 7.56 5.62
C GLU A 263 -1.29 6.81 4.95
N ILE A 264 -0.09 6.83 5.55
CA ILE A 264 1.12 6.16 5.03
C ILE A 264 1.71 5.00 5.87
N PRO A 265 1.07 4.43 6.91
CA PRO A 265 1.70 3.44 7.79
C PRO A 265 2.19 2.17 7.08
N ASP A 266 1.53 1.81 5.97
CA ASP A 266 1.77 0.57 5.23
C ASP A 266 2.67 0.74 4.00
N ILE A 267 3.20 1.95 3.76
CA ILE A 267 4.18 2.18 2.69
C ILE A 267 5.39 1.24 2.91
N PRO A 268 6.02 0.64 1.88
CA PRO A 268 7.23 -0.16 2.07
C PRO A 268 8.38 0.68 2.68
N SER A 269 9.13 0.12 3.65
CA SER A 269 10.23 0.86 4.31
C SER A 269 11.32 1.29 3.35
N GLU A 270 11.60 0.48 2.32
CA GLU A 270 12.63 0.72 1.32
C GLU A 270 12.26 1.78 0.27
N LEU A 271 11.03 2.30 0.30
CA LEU A 271 10.59 3.29 -0.68
C LEU A 271 11.38 4.60 -0.50
N PRO A 272 12.23 5.02 -1.47
CA PRO A 272 12.91 6.29 -1.40
C PRO A 272 11.87 7.39 -1.63
N CYS A 273 11.45 8.02 -0.53
CA CYS A 273 10.38 9.01 -0.59
C CYS A 273 10.62 10.19 0.33
N VAL A 274 10.01 11.32 -0.05
CA VAL A 274 9.91 12.51 0.80
C VAL A 274 8.46 12.66 1.21
N VAL A 275 8.22 12.79 2.52
CA VAL A 275 6.88 13.01 3.06
C VAL A 275 6.69 14.51 3.30
N ILE A 276 5.71 15.10 2.61
CA ILE A 276 5.38 16.53 2.70
C ILE A 276 3.94 16.66 3.20
N ARG A 277 3.74 17.33 4.32
CA ARG A 277 2.43 17.43 4.96
C ARG A 277 2.05 18.85 5.31
N GLY A 278 0.88 19.26 4.83
CA GLY A 278 0.22 20.45 5.32
C GLY A 278 -0.43 20.16 6.67
N ILE A 279 -0.29 21.08 7.60
CA ILE A 279 -0.76 20.88 8.96
C ILE A 279 -2.20 21.36 9.10
N TYR A 280 -3.02 20.60 9.83
CA TYR A 280 -4.31 21.05 10.35
C TYR A 280 -4.44 20.70 11.85
N LYS A 281 -5.44 21.26 12.54
CA LYS A 281 -5.73 20.97 13.96
C LYS A 281 -7.20 20.69 14.16
N LEU A 282 -7.55 19.47 14.62
CA LEU A 282 -8.94 19.01 14.72
C LEU A 282 -9.80 19.82 15.71
N ARG A 283 -9.20 20.31 16.81
CA ARG A 283 -9.92 21.00 17.90
C ARG A 283 -10.76 22.22 17.51
N ARG A 284 -10.45 22.91 16.41
CA ARG A 284 -11.27 24.06 15.93
C ARG A 284 -12.37 23.64 14.95
N TYR A 285 -12.21 22.51 14.25
CA TYR A 285 -13.10 22.10 13.17
C TYR A 285 -14.24 21.20 13.65
N SER A 286 -14.04 20.44 14.74
CA SER A 286 -15.10 19.64 15.38
C SER A 286 -16.19 20.51 16.03
N ILE A 287 -15.82 21.66 16.60
CA ILE A 287 -16.77 22.61 17.23
C ILE A 287 -17.60 23.37 16.18
N LEU A 288 -17.13 23.45 14.93
CA LEU A 288 -17.73 24.27 13.86
C LEU A 288 -18.51 23.47 12.79
N GLY A 289 -18.62 22.14 12.91
CA GLY A 289 -19.35 21.30 11.95
C GLY A 289 -18.74 21.28 10.54
N LEU A 290 -17.47 21.63 10.39
CA LEU A 290 -16.79 21.73 9.10
C LEU A 290 -16.20 20.36 8.73
N GLY A 291 -16.90 19.62 7.87
CA GLY A 291 -16.48 18.31 7.33
C GLY A 291 -15.22 18.35 6.45
N SER A 292 -15.09 17.36 5.54
CA SER A 292 -13.94 17.06 4.63
C SER A 292 -13.19 18.23 3.93
N GLY A 293 -13.71 19.46 4.00
CA GLY A 293 -13.03 20.68 3.54
C GLY A 293 -11.81 21.10 4.38
N ALA A 294 -11.68 20.65 5.63
CA ALA A 294 -10.58 21.07 6.52
C ALA A 294 -9.17 20.65 6.04
N LYS A 295 -9.07 19.52 5.32
CA LYS A 295 -7.78 19.01 4.79
C LYS A 295 -7.35 19.67 3.48
N LYS A 296 -8.28 20.25 2.71
CA LYS A 296 -8.02 20.71 1.34
C LYS A 296 -6.90 21.75 1.27
N ARG A 297 -6.94 22.76 2.14
CA ARG A 297 -5.97 23.87 2.14
C ARG A 297 -4.57 23.43 2.59
N PRO A 298 -4.41 22.71 3.71
CA PRO A 298 -3.11 22.14 4.05
C PRO A 298 -2.53 21.28 2.93
N THR A 299 -3.33 20.43 2.28
CA THR A 299 -2.87 19.61 1.15
C THR A 299 -2.38 20.46 -0.02
N VAL A 300 -3.06 21.57 -0.35
CA VAL A 300 -2.61 22.49 -1.41
C VAL A 300 -1.27 23.12 -1.06
N LYS A 301 -1.05 23.57 0.18
CA LYS A 301 0.25 24.12 0.61
C LYS A 301 1.36 23.09 0.52
N ALA A 302 1.09 21.85 0.93
CA ALA A 302 2.02 20.74 0.78
C ALA A 302 2.38 20.47 -0.68
N ALA A 303 1.39 20.52 -1.58
CA ALA A 303 1.61 20.36 -3.02
C ALA A 303 2.42 21.51 -3.63
N LEU A 304 2.26 22.74 -3.13
CA LEU A 304 3.09 23.88 -3.54
C LEU A 304 4.54 23.70 -3.10
N VAL A 305 4.79 23.24 -1.88
CA VAL A 305 6.16 22.89 -1.42
C VAL A 305 6.75 21.77 -2.28
N ALA A 306 5.97 20.75 -2.62
CA ALA A 306 6.41 19.68 -3.51
C ALA A 306 6.80 20.21 -4.91
N LYS A 307 6.00 21.13 -5.47
CA LYS A 307 6.32 21.79 -6.73
C LYS A 307 7.60 22.61 -6.62
N GLU A 308 7.74 23.42 -5.58
CA GLU A 308 8.93 24.26 -5.38
C GLU A 308 10.21 23.45 -5.14
N LEU A 309 10.11 22.29 -4.48
CA LEU A 309 11.21 21.34 -4.35
C LEU A 309 11.69 20.85 -5.73
N LEU A 310 10.77 20.51 -6.64
CA LEU A 310 11.11 20.08 -7.99
C LEU A 310 11.79 21.18 -8.81
N ARG A 311 11.48 22.46 -8.55
CA ARG A 311 12.14 23.62 -9.18
C ARG A 311 13.64 23.65 -8.88
N HIS A 312 14.01 23.32 -7.64
CA HIS A 312 15.40 23.36 -7.17
C HIS A 312 16.15 22.05 -7.46
N LEU A 313 15.44 21.02 -7.90
CA LEU A 313 16.00 19.73 -8.24
C LEU A 313 16.41 19.70 -9.72
N ARG A 314 17.70 19.49 -10.00
CA ARG A 314 18.19 19.39 -11.39
C ARG A 314 17.88 18.01 -11.96
N CYS A 315 17.54 17.92 -13.25
CA CYS A 315 17.31 16.62 -13.91
C CYS A 315 18.52 15.69 -13.79
N ALA A 316 19.75 16.23 -13.87
CA ALA A 316 20.98 15.45 -13.70
C ALA A 316 21.07 14.79 -12.32
N ASP A 317 20.54 15.44 -11.27
CA ASP A 317 20.49 14.87 -9.94
C ASP A 317 19.47 13.73 -9.86
N VAL A 318 18.31 13.87 -10.49
CA VAL A 318 17.31 12.79 -10.59
C VAL A 318 17.84 11.60 -11.38
N MET A 319 18.50 11.85 -12.52
CA MET A 319 19.08 10.81 -13.37
C MET A 319 20.25 10.07 -12.69
N GLY A 320 20.92 10.71 -11.74
CA GLY A 320 21.96 10.13 -10.92
C GLY A 320 21.47 9.27 -9.74
N GLU A 321 20.17 9.31 -9.42
CA GLU A 321 19.55 8.39 -8.45
C GLU A 321 19.17 7.09 -9.14
N PRO A 322 19.45 5.89 -8.57
CA PRO A 322 18.95 4.63 -9.13
C PRO A 322 17.42 4.63 -9.20
N SER A 323 16.85 3.87 -10.13
CA SER A 323 15.40 3.68 -10.11
C SER A 323 14.97 3.05 -8.80
N VAL A 324 13.77 3.37 -8.32
CA VAL A 324 13.22 2.78 -7.09
C VAL A 324 13.20 1.26 -7.20
N ARG A 325 12.95 0.78 -8.42
CA ARG A 325 13.11 -0.63 -8.79
C ARG A 325 14.53 -1.07 -8.40
N ASN A 326 15.59 -0.41 -8.87
CA ASN A 326 16.98 -0.79 -8.62
C ASN A 326 17.48 -0.60 -7.17
N SER A 327 16.90 0.30 -6.36
CA SER A 327 17.34 0.55 -4.97
C SER A 327 16.63 -0.28 -3.89
N ALA A 328 15.50 -0.91 -4.23
CA ALA A 328 14.83 -1.93 -3.41
C ALA A 328 15.20 -3.38 -3.83
N ILE A 329 16.01 -3.51 -4.90
CA ILE A 329 16.56 -4.77 -5.41
C ILE A 329 17.91 -5.06 -4.76
N GLU A 330 17.90 -5.36 -3.46
CA GLU A 330 18.88 -6.33 -2.95
C GLU A 330 18.25 -7.69 -2.68
N ASN A 331 16.92 -7.85 -2.81
CA ASN A 331 16.24 -9.13 -2.55
C ASN A 331 15.20 -9.59 -3.60
N LEU A 332 14.99 -8.87 -4.71
CA LEU A 332 13.92 -9.19 -5.68
C LEU A 332 14.42 -9.24 -7.13
N GLY A 333 15.23 -10.24 -7.43
CA GLY A 333 15.47 -10.69 -8.81
C GLY A 333 16.25 -9.73 -9.72
N PRO A 334 16.44 -10.11 -10.99
CA PRO A 334 17.15 -9.27 -11.95
C PRO A 334 16.34 -7.99 -12.28
N ASP A 335 17.04 -6.87 -12.50
CA ASP A 335 16.44 -5.62 -12.96
C ASP A 335 15.57 -5.89 -14.22
N PRO A 336 14.29 -5.53 -14.21
CA PRO A 336 13.36 -5.83 -15.32
C PRO A 336 13.69 -5.21 -16.67
N THR A 337 14.63 -4.27 -16.72
CA THR A 337 15.20 -3.74 -17.96
C THR A 337 16.28 -4.66 -18.56
N THR A 338 16.90 -5.51 -17.74
CA THR A 338 17.89 -6.51 -18.17
C THR A 338 17.23 -7.65 -18.93
N THR A 339 18.03 -8.40 -19.69
CA THR A 339 17.55 -9.57 -20.42
C THR A 339 16.88 -10.58 -19.48
N ASP A 340 17.48 -10.87 -18.32
CA ASP A 340 16.92 -11.83 -17.37
C ASP A 340 15.61 -11.35 -16.76
N GLY A 341 15.53 -10.05 -16.44
CA GLY A 341 14.30 -9.43 -15.96
C GLY A 341 13.16 -9.49 -16.98
N LYS A 342 13.45 -9.21 -18.26
CA LYS A 342 12.48 -9.36 -19.37
C LYS A 342 12.03 -10.80 -19.56
N ILE A 343 12.95 -11.77 -19.42
CA ILE A 343 12.61 -13.20 -19.51
C ILE A 343 11.64 -13.59 -18.39
N LEU A 344 11.92 -13.19 -17.14
CA LEU A 344 11.04 -13.50 -16.01
C LEU A 344 9.65 -12.88 -16.17
N ASP A 345 9.57 -11.62 -16.62
CA ASP A 345 8.28 -10.95 -16.87
C ASP A 345 7.49 -11.62 -18.00
N TRP A 346 8.19 -12.06 -19.05
CA TRP A 346 7.59 -12.79 -20.16
C TRP A 346 7.04 -14.18 -19.76
N LEU A 347 7.67 -14.87 -18.81
CA LEU A 347 7.26 -16.23 -18.41
C LEU A 347 5.87 -16.27 -17.80
N GLY A 348 5.51 -15.34 -16.92
CA GLY A 348 4.26 -15.42 -16.16
C GLY A 348 4.01 -14.24 -15.23
N ARG A 349 2.87 -14.25 -14.56
CA ARG A 349 2.44 -13.18 -13.65
C ARG A 349 3.29 -13.14 -12.39
N ASN A 350 3.47 -11.94 -11.83
CA ASN A 350 3.96 -11.77 -10.47
C ASN A 350 2.78 -11.63 -9.49
N TYR A 351 2.78 -12.44 -8.43
CA TYR A 351 1.73 -12.49 -7.41
C TYR A 351 2.10 -11.78 -6.09
N ASP A 352 3.22 -11.04 -6.07
CA ASP A 352 3.67 -10.33 -4.86
C ASP A 352 2.63 -9.30 -4.37
N PHE A 353 1.82 -8.73 -5.26
CA PHE A 353 0.75 -7.80 -4.88
C PHE A 353 -0.30 -8.48 -3.99
N GLU A 354 -0.82 -9.63 -4.43
CA GLU A 354 -1.81 -10.41 -3.70
C GLU A 354 -1.22 -10.94 -2.39
N GLN A 355 0.02 -11.43 -2.42
CA GLN A 355 0.73 -11.85 -1.20
C GLN A 355 0.78 -10.71 -0.17
N ASN A 356 1.18 -9.50 -0.59
CA ASN A 356 1.25 -8.34 0.30
C ASN A 356 -0.13 -7.88 0.79
N LYS A 357 -1.15 -7.91 -0.09
CA LYS A 357 -2.54 -7.58 0.26
C LYS A 357 -3.07 -8.50 1.36
N PHE A 358 -2.98 -9.81 1.18
CA PHE A 358 -3.50 -10.77 2.16
C PHE A 358 -2.64 -10.85 3.43
N SER A 359 -1.32 -10.63 3.31
CA SER A 359 -0.43 -10.43 4.45
C SER A 359 -0.87 -9.26 5.33
N GLY A 360 -1.28 -8.14 4.71
CA GLY A 360 -1.75 -6.94 5.42
C GLY A 360 -3.09 -7.11 6.15
N TYR A 361 -3.90 -8.12 5.81
CA TYR A 361 -5.12 -8.44 6.56
C TYR A 361 -4.88 -9.25 7.82
N ARG A 362 -3.65 -9.76 8.04
CA ARG A 362 -3.35 -10.59 9.22
C ARG A 362 -3.28 -9.74 10.48
N ALA A 363 -3.96 -10.20 11.52
CA ALA A 363 -3.76 -9.67 12.85
C ALA A 363 -2.55 -10.35 13.52
N PRO A 364 -1.81 -9.63 14.40
CA PRO A 364 -0.74 -10.24 15.18
C PRO A 364 -1.23 -11.45 15.98
N ALA A 365 -0.43 -12.51 16.01
CA ALA A 365 -0.70 -13.74 16.76
C ALA A 365 -1.97 -14.53 16.36
N THR A 366 -2.59 -14.20 15.22
CA THR A 366 -3.67 -15.01 14.61
C THR A 366 -3.13 -16.00 13.59
N GLY A 367 -3.84 -17.13 13.41
CA GLY A 367 -3.48 -18.16 12.44
C GLY A 367 -2.41 -19.14 12.92
N THR A 368 -1.98 -19.04 14.17
CA THR A 368 -1.03 -19.99 14.77
C THR A 368 -1.62 -21.39 14.88
N TRP A 369 -2.93 -21.50 15.08
CA TRP A 369 -3.65 -22.78 15.10
C TRP A 369 -3.45 -23.56 13.79
N PHE A 370 -3.43 -22.87 12.66
CA PHE A 370 -3.24 -23.46 11.35
C PHE A 370 -1.78 -23.91 11.15
N LEU A 371 -0.80 -23.08 11.51
CA LEU A 371 0.62 -23.45 11.40
C LEU A 371 1.03 -24.60 12.34
N ASN A 372 0.31 -24.76 13.45
CA ASN A 372 0.52 -25.82 14.43
C ASN A 372 -0.40 -27.04 14.20
N SER A 373 -1.25 -27.01 13.15
CA SER A 373 -2.15 -28.12 12.88
C SER A 373 -1.35 -29.35 12.45
N PRO A 374 -1.73 -30.58 12.87
CA PRO A 374 -1.07 -31.79 12.43
C PRO A 374 -1.03 -31.93 10.91
N GLU A 375 -2.10 -31.53 10.23
CA GLU A 375 -2.23 -31.56 8.77
C GLU A 375 -1.18 -30.67 8.11
N PHE A 376 -1.02 -29.42 8.57
CA PHE A 376 -0.02 -28.51 8.03
C PHE A 376 1.40 -28.95 8.35
N LEU A 377 1.65 -29.36 9.60
CA LEU A 377 2.96 -29.82 10.04
C LEU A 377 3.43 -31.04 9.24
N ASN A 378 2.57 -32.06 9.10
CA ASN A 378 2.84 -33.27 8.31
C ASN A 378 2.99 -32.94 6.83
N TRP A 379 2.13 -32.07 6.29
CA TRP A 379 2.20 -31.67 4.89
C TRP A 379 3.55 -31.04 4.53
N LYS A 380 4.06 -30.12 5.36
CA LYS A 380 5.30 -29.38 5.08
C LYS A 380 6.60 -30.09 5.42
N GLU A 381 6.53 -31.31 5.97
CA GLU A 381 7.74 -32.07 6.30
C GLU A 381 8.50 -32.43 5.01
N PRO A 382 9.77 -32.03 4.90
CA PRO A 382 10.56 -32.25 3.70
C PRO A 382 10.87 -33.73 3.50
N HIS A 383 11.15 -34.07 2.25
CA HIS A 383 11.64 -35.38 1.87
C HIS A 383 12.98 -35.70 2.57
N LYS A 384 13.09 -36.92 3.11
CA LYS A 384 14.35 -37.55 3.54
C LYS A 384 14.71 -38.61 2.48
N ALA A 385 16.00 -38.76 2.19
CA ALA A 385 16.51 -39.50 1.03
C ALA A 385 16.11 -41.00 0.92
N ASP A 386 15.57 -41.60 1.99
CA ASP A 386 15.45 -43.06 2.12
C ASP A 386 14.04 -43.64 1.95
N ASP A 387 13.07 -42.87 1.46
CA ASP A 387 11.74 -43.38 1.11
C ASP A 387 11.23 -42.63 -0.12
N ARG A 388 10.50 -43.25 -1.05
CA ARG A 388 9.81 -42.52 -2.15
C ARG A 388 8.35 -42.29 -1.75
N PRO A 389 8.02 -41.38 -0.81
CA PRO A 389 6.63 -41.09 -0.53
C PRO A 389 6.02 -40.35 -1.72
N LYS A 390 4.74 -40.65 -1.97
CA LYS A 390 3.84 -39.89 -2.85
C LYS A 390 4.00 -38.39 -2.63
N HIS A 391 3.71 -37.57 -3.65
CA HIS A 391 3.56 -36.11 -3.49
C HIS A 391 2.51 -35.79 -2.41
N ARG A 392 2.43 -34.56 -1.91
CA ARG A 392 1.48 -34.22 -0.81
C ARG A 392 0.59 -33.07 -1.26
N ILE A 393 -0.69 -33.18 -0.97
CA ILE A 393 -1.63 -32.07 -1.09
C ILE A 393 -2.28 -31.80 0.26
N LEU A 394 -2.29 -30.53 0.67
CA LEU A 394 -3.11 -30.03 1.77
C LEU A 394 -4.25 -29.19 1.19
N PHE A 395 -5.46 -29.74 1.26
CA PHE A 395 -6.69 -29.07 0.84
C PHE A 395 -7.31 -28.30 2.00
N CYS A 396 -7.16 -26.99 1.97
CA CYS A 396 -7.78 -26.07 2.91
C CYS A 396 -9.14 -25.63 2.39
N THR A 397 -10.21 -26.28 2.87
CA THR A 397 -11.58 -25.96 2.45
C THR A 397 -12.31 -25.14 3.51
N GLY A 398 -13.28 -24.31 3.12
CA GLY A 398 -14.03 -23.53 4.10
C GLY A 398 -15.03 -22.57 3.45
N SER A 399 -15.99 -22.09 4.23
CA SER A 399 -17.01 -21.14 3.75
C SER A 399 -16.38 -19.84 3.21
N PRO A 400 -17.08 -19.03 2.38
CA PRO A 400 -16.64 -17.69 2.04
C PRO A 400 -16.35 -16.85 3.29
N GLY A 401 -15.33 -15.99 3.24
CA GLY A 401 -14.99 -15.09 4.33
C GLY A 401 -14.13 -15.66 5.46
N VAL A 402 -13.98 -16.98 5.61
CA VAL A 402 -13.31 -17.59 6.79
C VAL A 402 -11.79 -17.38 6.92
N GLY A 403 -11.17 -16.57 6.05
CA GLY A 403 -9.75 -16.24 6.12
C GLY A 403 -8.80 -17.17 5.34
N LYS A 404 -9.30 -17.97 4.38
CA LYS A 404 -8.47 -18.91 3.58
C LYS A 404 -7.28 -18.25 2.88
N SER A 405 -7.50 -17.17 2.13
CA SER A 405 -6.43 -16.42 1.44
C SER A 405 -5.43 -15.79 2.40
N THR A 406 -5.91 -15.36 3.57
CA THR A 406 -5.08 -14.88 4.67
C THR A 406 -4.19 -16.00 5.21
N LEU A 407 -4.71 -17.22 5.39
CA LEU A 407 -3.92 -18.40 5.77
C LEU A 407 -2.94 -18.85 4.68
N ALA A 408 -3.31 -18.79 3.40
CA ALA A 408 -2.41 -19.07 2.29
C ALA A 408 -1.20 -18.12 2.33
N SER A 409 -1.44 -16.82 2.52
CA SER A 409 -0.36 -15.84 2.67
C SER A 409 0.54 -16.15 3.88
N LEU A 410 -0.06 -16.61 5.00
CA LEU A 410 0.66 -16.98 6.22
C LEU A 410 1.54 -18.22 6.00
N ALA A 411 1.02 -19.22 5.29
CA ALA A 411 1.79 -20.39 4.89
C ALA A 411 2.99 -20.00 4.03
N ILE A 412 2.79 -19.12 3.03
CA ILE A 412 3.85 -18.65 2.13
C ILE A 412 4.97 -17.95 2.92
N ASP A 413 4.63 -17.04 3.82
CA ASP A 413 5.63 -16.32 4.61
C ASP A 413 6.35 -17.24 5.60
N ASN A 414 5.63 -18.19 6.20
CA ASN A 414 6.25 -19.22 7.07
C ASN A 414 7.26 -20.07 6.30
N LEU A 415 6.90 -20.53 5.10
CA LEU A 415 7.76 -21.35 4.25
C LEU A 415 8.95 -20.56 3.71
N LYS A 416 8.74 -19.30 3.25
CA LYS A 416 9.84 -18.42 2.82
C LYS A 416 10.79 -18.09 3.97
N THR A 417 10.29 -17.85 5.17
CA THR A 417 11.13 -17.61 6.35
C THR A 417 11.96 -18.85 6.69
N LYS A 418 11.36 -20.03 6.62
CA LYS A 418 12.02 -21.28 7.01
C LYS A 418 12.99 -21.81 5.96
N TYR A 419 12.64 -21.75 4.68
CA TYR A 419 13.36 -22.41 3.58
C TYR A 419 13.90 -21.44 2.52
N GLY A 420 13.66 -20.13 2.65
CA GLY A 420 14.05 -19.15 1.63
C GLY A 420 15.55 -19.05 1.38
N GLY A 421 16.38 -19.33 2.39
CA GLY A 421 17.83 -19.39 2.27
C GLY A 421 18.38 -20.73 1.74
N GLU A 422 17.57 -21.79 1.77
CA GLU A 422 17.99 -23.12 1.33
C GLU A 422 17.98 -23.22 -0.20
N GLN A 423 19.01 -23.84 -0.79
CA GLN A 423 19.14 -23.94 -2.25
C GLN A 423 18.26 -25.04 -2.84
N ASP A 424 18.06 -26.12 -2.09
CA ASP A 424 17.30 -27.30 -2.53
C ASP A 424 15.77 -27.14 -2.44
N PHE A 425 15.32 -25.98 -1.94
CA PHE A 425 13.92 -25.67 -1.71
C PHE A 425 13.44 -24.54 -2.60
N ALA A 426 12.24 -24.70 -3.14
CA ALA A 426 11.52 -23.64 -3.81
C ALA A 426 10.14 -23.44 -3.20
N VAL A 427 9.75 -22.18 -3.00
CA VAL A 427 8.41 -21.78 -2.56
C VAL A 427 7.80 -20.94 -3.67
N THR A 428 6.71 -21.43 -4.25
CA THR A 428 5.98 -20.75 -5.32
C THR A 428 4.51 -20.62 -4.94
N PHE A 429 3.84 -19.61 -5.49
CA PHE A 429 2.45 -19.34 -5.16
C PHE A 429 1.69 -18.69 -6.31
N VAL A 430 0.38 -18.94 -6.34
CA VAL A 430 -0.57 -18.46 -7.35
C VAL A 430 -1.83 -18.05 -6.61
N TYR A 431 -2.35 -16.87 -6.94
CA TYR A 431 -3.67 -16.42 -6.48
C TYR A 431 -4.65 -16.43 -7.66
N CYS A 432 -5.62 -17.34 -7.63
CA CYS A 432 -6.69 -17.38 -8.61
C CYS A 432 -7.69 -16.25 -8.34
N ASN A 433 -8.36 -15.82 -9.41
CA ASN A 433 -9.35 -14.73 -9.37
C ASN A 433 -10.40 -14.94 -10.45
N TYR A 434 -11.67 -14.95 -10.06
CA TYR A 434 -12.80 -15.17 -10.97
C TYR A 434 -12.86 -14.14 -12.11
N ALA A 435 -12.49 -12.88 -11.86
CA ALA A 435 -12.56 -11.82 -12.88
C ALA A 435 -11.51 -11.96 -14.00
N GLY A 436 -10.55 -12.87 -13.88
CA GLY A 436 -9.44 -13.06 -14.82
C GLY A 436 -9.31 -14.49 -15.33
N GLN A 437 -10.42 -15.23 -15.43
CA GLN A 437 -10.41 -16.64 -15.87
C GLN A 437 -9.76 -16.85 -17.25
N ASP A 438 -9.92 -15.90 -18.17
CA ASP A 438 -9.33 -15.96 -19.51
C ASP A 438 -7.79 -15.94 -19.48
N GLU A 439 -7.20 -15.36 -18.43
CA GLU A 439 -5.76 -15.30 -18.19
C GLU A 439 -5.24 -16.43 -17.29
N GLN A 440 -6.12 -17.30 -16.77
CA GLN A 440 -5.80 -18.39 -15.82
C GLN A 440 -5.88 -19.77 -16.48
N THR A 441 -5.31 -19.89 -17.68
CA THR A 441 -5.13 -21.20 -18.32
C THR A 441 -4.00 -21.99 -17.63
N SER A 442 -4.00 -23.32 -17.77
CA SER A 442 -2.95 -24.19 -17.20
C SER A 442 -1.54 -23.72 -17.60
N ALA A 443 -1.39 -23.28 -18.85
CA ALA A 443 -0.15 -22.70 -19.36
C ALA A 443 0.24 -21.40 -18.65
N HIS A 444 -0.69 -20.47 -18.42
CA HIS A 444 -0.37 -19.21 -17.71
C HIS A 444 0.01 -19.46 -16.25
N LEU A 445 -0.69 -20.39 -15.59
CA LEU A 445 -0.39 -20.77 -14.21
C LEU A 445 0.97 -21.48 -14.13
N ALA A 446 1.25 -22.45 -15.02
CA ALA A 446 2.54 -23.11 -15.13
C ALA A 446 3.67 -22.11 -15.42
N GLY A 447 3.44 -21.13 -16.29
CA GLY A 447 4.40 -20.06 -16.58
C GLY A 447 4.72 -19.20 -15.35
N SER A 448 3.71 -18.94 -14.51
CA SER A 448 3.88 -18.19 -13.27
C SER A 448 4.63 -18.98 -12.19
N VAL A 449 4.45 -20.31 -12.13
CA VAL A 449 5.27 -21.20 -11.30
C VAL A 449 6.69 -21.27 -11.82
N LEU A 450 6.90 -21.51 -13.12
CA LEU A 450 8.21 -21.54 -13.76
C LEU A 450 8.98 -20.22 -13.57
N ARG A 451 8.30 -19.08 -13.66
CA ARG A 451 8.88 -17.77 -13.35
C ARG A 451 9.48 -17.75 -11.94
N GLN A 452 8.73 -18.19 -10.94
CA GLN A 452 9.18 -18.18 -9.54
C GLN A 452 10.32 -19.18 -9.29
N LEU A 453 10.24 -20.38 -9.87
CA LEU A 453 11.34 -21.35 -9.82
C LEU A 453 12.62 -20.81 -10.46
N SER A 454 12.48 -20.10 -11.59
CA SER A 454 13.61 -19.48 -12.29
C SER A 454 14.20 -18.30 -11.52
N LEU A 455 13.35 -17.50 -10.86
CA LEU A 455 13.77 -16.42 -9.99
C LEU A 455 14.56 -16.94 -8.78
N LYS A 456 14.07 -17.98 -8.12
CA LYS A 456 14.78 -18.64 -7.01
C LYS A 456 16.13 -19.20 -7.47
N PHE A 457 16.19 -19.79 -8.66
CA PHE A 457 17.44 -20.28 -9.25
C PHE A 457 18.41 -19.13 -9.48
N TRP A 458 17.93 -18.02 -10.06
CA TRP A 458 18.73 -16.82 -10.31
C TRP A 458 19.27 -16.22 -9.01
N GLN A 459 18.49 -16.16 -7.94
CA GLN A 459 18.95 -15.67 -6.64
C GLN A 459 20.14 -16.48 -6.09
N ALA A 460 20.19 -17.78 -6.38
CA ALA A 460 21.30 -18.64 -5.95
C ALA A 460 22.53 -18.62 -6.88
N HIS A 461 22.34 -18.37 -8.18
CA HIS A 461 23.39 -18.57 -9.19
C HIS A 461 23.78 -17.29 -9.97
N GLY A 462 23.03 -16.20 -9.82
CA GLY A 462 23.24 -14.94 -10.54
C GLY A 462 22.85 -14.97 -12.03
N HIS A 463 22.26 -16.06 -12.53
CA HIS A 463 21.80 -16.18 -13.92
C HIS A 463 20.58 -17.10 -14.03
N LEU A 464 19.79 -16.95 -15.10
CA LEU A 464 18.64 -17.84 -15.35
C LEU A 464 19.06 -19.24 -15.85
N PRO A 465 18.21 -20.28 -15.68
CA PRO A 465 18.43 -21.59 -16.28
C PRO A 465 18.55 -21.51 -17.81
N ARG A 466 19.47 -22.29 -18.41
CA ARG A 466 19.72 -22.28 -19.87
C ARG A 466 18.48 -22.64 -20.68
N ASP A 467 17.64 -23.53 -20.18
CA ASP A 467 16.42 -23.95 -20.86
C ASP A 467 15.41 -22.81 -20.97
N VAL A 468 15.31 -21.99 -19.92
CA VAL A 468 14.46 -20.80 -19.87
C VAL A 468 14.99 -19.71 -20.82
N GLN A 469 16.31 -19.48 -20.81
CA GLN A 469 16.93 -18.55 -21.76
C GLN A 469 16.72 -19.00 -23.22
N SER A 470 16.85 -20.30 -23.49
CA SER A 470 16.66 -20.87 -24.83
C SER A 470 15.21 -20.77 -25.28
N LEU A 471 14.26 -21.03 -24.37
CA LEU A 471 12.84 -20.88 -24.64
C LEU A 471 12.49 -19.42 -25.00
N TYR A 472 13.06 -18.45 -24.28
CA TYR A 472 12.87 -17.03 -24.60
C TYR A 472 13.48 -16.64 -25.96
N ARG A 473 14.67 -17.15 -26.32
CA ARG A 473 15.28 -16.87 -27.63
C ARG A 473 14.38 -17.30 -28.79
N ILE A 474 13.70 -18.44 -28.65
CA ILE A 474 12.82 -19.01 -29.68
C ILE A 474 11.49 -18.25 -29.77
N TYR A 475 10.87 -17.93 -28.64
CA TYR A 475 9.49 -17.42 -28.60
C TYR A 475 9.39 -15.96 -28.13
N GLY A 476 10.10 -15.61 -27.07
CA GLY A 476 9.96 -14.31 -26.38
C GLY A 476 10.58 -13.12 -27.11
N THR A 477 11.55 -13.33 -28.00
CA THR A 477 12.15 -12.26 -28.83
C THR A 477 11.14 -11.56 -29.74
N ASN A 478 10.08 -12.28 -30.15
CA ASN A 478 8.98 -11.75 -30.95
C ASN A 478 7.70 -11.56 -30.11
N SER A 479 7.82 -11.49 -28.78
CA SER A 479 6.70 -11.40 -27.83
C SER A 479 5.66 -12.53 -27.99
N ARG A 480 6.06 -13.69 -28.51
CA ARG A 480 5.16 -14.85 -28.64
C ARG A 480 5.18 -15.65 -27.35
N ARG A 481 4.02 -16.20 -26.97
CA ARG A 481 3.94 -17.20 -25.91
C ARG A 481 4.39 -18.57 -26.43
N PRO A 482 5.17 -19.32 -25.63
CA PRO A 482 5.54 -20.68 -26.01
C PRO A 482 4.30 -21.59 -25.94
N PRO A 483 4.23 -22.66 -26.77
CA PRO A 483 3.22 -23.70 -26.60
C PRO A 483 3.29 -24.34 -25.21
N SER A 484 2.15 -24.77 -24.67
CA SER A 484 2.04 -25.34 -23.32
C SER A 484 3.04 -26.47 -23.08
N GLU A 485 3.17 -27.40 -24.03
CA GLU A 485 4.13 -28.52 -23.98
C GLU A 485 5.58 -28.07 -23.72
N LYS A 486 6.02 -26.98 -24.38
CA LYS A 486 7.39 -26.45 -24.22
C LYS A 486 7.57 -25.74 -22.87
N LEU A 487 6.53 -25.07 -22.40
CA LEU A 487 6.53 -24.42 -21.09
C LEU A 487 6.58 -25.44 -19.96
N ILE A 488 5.77 -26.50 -20.03
CA ILE A 488 5.76 -27.61 -19.07
C ILE A 488 7.11 -28.32 -19.08
N LYS A 489 7.69 -28.60 -20.26
CA LYS A 489 9.03 -29.18 -20.34
C LYS A 489 10.09 -28.33 -19.64
N ALA A 490 10.03 -27.00 -19.80
CA ALA A 490 10.92 -26.09 -19.08
C ALA A 490 10.65 -26.09 -17.57
N LEU A 491 9.37 -26.13 -17.15
CA LEU A 491 8.97 -26.27 -15.75
C LEU A 491 9.56 -27.52 -15.11
N LEU A 492 9.40 -28.68 -15.75
CA LEU A 492 9.91 -29.95 -15.24
C LEU A 492 11.43 -29.94 -15.14
N SER A 493 12.11 -29.38 -16.15
CA SER A 493 13.57 -29.26 -16.16
C SER A 493 14.08 -28.35 -15.03
N VAL A 494 13.50 -27.15 -14.86
CA VAL A 494 13.91 -26.23 -13.78
C VAL A 494 13.51 -26.79 -12.42
N GLY A 495 12.34 -27.42 -12.30
CA GLY A 495 11.86 -28.07 -11.09
C GLY A 495 12.79 -29.19 -10.61
N SER A 496 13.39 -29.95 -11.53
CA SER A 496 14.37 -31.01 -11.19
C SER A 496 15.65 -30.51 -10.50
N ARG A 497 15.85 -29.19 -10.39
CA ARG A 497 16.97 -28.58 -9.66
C ARG A 497 16.72 -28.48 -8.15
N TYR A 498 15.51 -28.78 -7.70
CA TYR A 498 15.11 -28.69 -6.30
C TYR A 498 14.77 -30.09 -5.79
N THR A 499 15.08 -30.36 -4.52
CA THR A 499 14.63 -31.59 -3.86
C THR A 499 13.18 -31.46 -3.40
N ASN A 500 12.77 -30.25 -2.99
CA ASN A 500 11.46 -29.98 -2.42
C ASN A 500 10.85 -28.72 -3.04
N ILE A 501 9.63 -28.84 -3.56
CA ILE A 501 8.90 -27.71 -4.17
C ILE A 501 7.57 -27.54 -3.46
N PHE A 502 7.37 -26.35 -2.89
CA PHE A 502 6.09 -25.90 -2.40
C PHE A 502 5.38 -25.09 -3.49
N VAL A 503 4.12 -25.44 -3.77
CA VAL A 503 3.24 -24.64 -4.63
C VAL A 503 1.94 -24.36 -3.87
N ILE A 504 1.68 -23.07 -3.61
CA ILE A 504 0.48 -22.62 -2.93
C ILE A 504 -0.48 -22.06 -3.96
N ILE A 505 -1.68 -22.62 -4.07
CA ILE A 505 -2.71 -22.18 -5.01
C ILE A 505 -3.92 -21.69 -4.20
N ASP A 506 -4.13 -20.38 -4.17
CA ASP A 506 -5.25 -19.77 -3.46
C ASP A 506 -6.47 -19.62 -4.37
N ALA A 507 -7.67 -19.83 -3.80
CA ALA A 507 -8.97 -19.68 -4.44
C ALA A 507 -9.14 -20.54 -5.70
N LEU A 508 -8.77 -21.83 -5.64
CA LEU A 508 -8.80 -22.75 -6.78
C LEU A 508 -10.18 -22.80 -7.47
N ASP A 509 -11.26 -22.68 -6.70
CA ASP A 509 -12.63 -22.69 -7.19
C ASP A 509 -13.02 -21.46 -8.05
N GLU A 510 -12.16 -20.45 -8.10
CA GLU A 510 -12.30 -19.30 -8.99
C GLU A 510 -11.66 -19.52 -10.37
N SER A 511 -10.92 -20.63 -10.55
CA SER A 511 -10.43 -21.11 -11.85
C SER A 511 -11.33 -22.21 -12.42
N SER A 512 -11.34 -22.37 -13.74
CA SER A 512 -12.07 -23.48 -14.37
C SER A 512 -11.44 -24.84 -14.04
N ALA A 513 -12.29 -25.86 -13.87
CA ALA A 513 -11.88 -27.18 -13.38
C ALA A 513 -10.80 -27.85 -14.25
N SER A 514 -10.99 -27.81 -15.57
CA SER A 514 -10.07 -28.41 -16.53
C SER A 514 -8.67 -27.79 -16.50
N GLN A 515 -8.55 -26.48 -16.22
CA GLN A 515 -7.26 -25.80 -16.25
C GLN A 515 -6.39 -26.18 -15.06
N TRP A 516 -6.96 -26.29 -13.86
CA TRP A 516 -6.17 -26.64 -12.69
C TRP A 516 -5.91 -28.16 -12.60
N GLU A 517 -6.84 -29.02 -13.03
CA GLU A 517 -6.61 -30.48 -13.08
C GLU A 517 -5.41 -30.80 -14.00
N ASN A 518 -5.35 -30.13 -15.16
CA ASN A 518 -4.20 -30.20 -16.05
C ASN A 518 -2.92 -29.70 -15.38
N LEU A 519 -2.96 -28.54 -14.72
CA LEU A 519 -1.78 -27.98 -14.04
C LEU A 519 -1.24 -28.94 -12.96
N ILE A 520 -2.10 -29.49 -12.09
CA ILE A 520 -1.65 -30.41 -11.04
C ILE A 520 -1.06 -31.67 -11.67
N SER A 521 -1.67 -32.22 -12.71
CA SER A 521 -1.16 -33.39 -13.44
C SER A 521 0.18 -33.13 -14.12
N GLU A 522 0.39 -31.91 -14.64
CA GLU A 522 1.66 -31.48 -15.22
C GLU A 522 2.74 -31.31 -14.14
N LEU A 523 2.41 -30.66 -13.02
CA LEU A 523 3.33 -30.46 -11.89
C LEU A 523 3.76 -31.78 -11.25
N ALA A 524 2.85 -32.77 -11.20
CA ALA A 524 3.11 -34.10 -10.64
C ALA A 524 4.23 -34.87 -11.36
N GLN A 525 4.63 -34.46 -12.57
CA GLN A 525 5.69 -35.11 -13.33
C GLN A 525 7.09 -34.62 -12.92
N VAL A 526 7.19 -33.64 -12.02
CA VAL A 526 8.48 -33.10 -11.60
C VAL A 526 9.29 -34.15 -10.83
N ASN A 527 10.58 -34.26 -11.15
CA ASN A 527 11.51 -35.12 -10.41
C ASN A 527 11.97 -34.44 -9.10
N ALA A 528 11.01 -34.04 -8.28
CA ALA A 528 11.19 -33.38 -7.00
C ALA A 528 10.02 -33.73 -6.07
N ARG A 529 10.18 -33.54 -4.77
CA ARG A 529 9.07 -33.70 -3.84
C ARG A 529 8.11 -32.51 -3.94
N LEU A 530 6.97 -32.70 -4.59
CA LEU A 530 5.92 -31.68 -4.74
C LEU A 530 4.96 -31.63 -3.54
N MET A 531 4.85 -30.47 -2.90
CA MET A 531 3.93 -30.18 -1.79
C MET A 531 2.99 -29.06 -2.19
N LEU A 532 1.73 -29.42 -2.43
CA LEU A 532 0.69 -28.48 -2.85
C LEU A 532 -0.15 -28.05 -1.65
N LEU A 533 -0.32 -26.75 -1.44
CA LEU A 533 -1.37 -26.24 -0.56
C LEU A 533 -2.41 -25.59 -1.44
N ILE A 534 -3.66 -25.98 -1.28
CA ILE A 534 -4.75 -25.50 -2.12
C ILE A 534 -5.87 -24.98 -1.23
N THR A 535 -6.33 -23.76 -1.49
CA THR A 535 -7.52 -23.22 -0.82
C THR A 535 -8.72 -23.24 -1.76
N SER A 536 -9.90 -23.57 -1.22
CA SER A 536 -11.14 -23.63 -2.00
C SER A 536 -12.38 -23.45 -1.12
N ARG A 537 -13.51 -23.05 -1.71
CA ARG A 537 -14.84 -23.22 -1.08
C ARG A 537 -15.18 -24.70 -0.87
N ILE A 538 -15.99 -24.98 0.16
CA ILE A 538 -16.52 -26.31 0.46
C ILE A 538 -17.32 -26.82 -0.75
N GLY A 539 -17.10 -28.09 -1.13
CA GLY A 539 -17.89 -28.78 -2.15
C GLY A 539 -17.52 -28.51 -3.62
N LEU A 540 -16.65 -27.53 -3.91
CA LEU A 540 -16.30 -27.18 -5.31
C LEU A 540 -14.93 -27.70 -5.76
N GLY A 541 -13.95 -27.85 -4.85
CA GLY A 541 -12.57 -28.27 -5.19
C GLY A 541 -12.20 -29.69 -4.75
N ALA A 542 -12.42 -30.04 -3.48
CA ALA A 542 -11.94 -31.31 -2.92
C ALA A 542 -12.68 -32.56 -3.46
N PHE A 543 -13.97 -32.41 -3.83
CA PHE A 543 -14.81 -33.52 -4.27
C PHE A 543 -14.29 -34.17 -5.56
N ARG A 544 -13.75 -33.37 -6.49
CA ARG A 544 -13.25 -33.86 -7.80
C ARG A 544 -11.93 -34.62 -7.71
N ILE A 545 -11.10 -34.31 -6.73
CA ILE A 545 -9.76 -34.92 -6.60
C ILE A 545 -9.87 -36.32 -5.99
N HIS A 546 -10.78 -36.50 -5.03
CA HIS A 546 -11.10 -37.81 -4.47
C HIS A 546 -11.88 -38.73 -5.43
N GLU A 547 -12.55 -38.18 -6.45
CA GLU A 547 -13.23 -39.00 -7.48
C GLU A 547 -12.29 -39.45 -8.61
N THR A 548 -11.10 -38.86 -8.73
CA THR A 548 -10.19 -39.14 -9.83
C THR A 548 -9.07 -40.08 -9.35
N SER A 549 -9.23 -41.38 -9.61
CA SER A 549 -8.33 -42.46 -9.17
C SER A 549 -6.84 -42.23 -9.46
N GLN A 550 -6.51 -41.42 -10.46
CA GLN A 550 -5.14 -41.06 -10.83
C GLN A 550 -4.39 -40.25 -9.76
N PHE A 551 -5.10 -39.45 -8.95
CA PHE A 551 -4.46 -38.65 -7.89
C PHE A 551 -4.10 -39.49 -6.67
N ASP A 552 -4.89 -40.52 -6.35
CA ASP A 552 -4.66 -41.36 -5.17
C ASP A 552 -3.36 -42.19 -5.27
N GLU A 553 -2.92 -42.54 -6.48
CA GLU A 553 -1.64 -43.23 -6.70
C GLU A 553 -0.44 -42.29 -6.56
N THR A 554 -0.61 -41.01 -6.93
CA THR A 554 0.50 -40.04 -7.07
C THR A 554 0.66 -39.15 -5.83
N PHE A 555 -0.44 -38.87 -5.13
CA PHE A 555 -0.50 -37.94 -4.01
C PHE A 555 -1.04 -38.58 -2.74
N THR A 556 -0.48 -38.18 -1.60
CA THR A 556 -1.15 -38.24 -0.30
C THR A 556 -1.94 -36.95 -0.14
N VAL A 557 -3.26 -37.05 -0.13
CA VAL A 557 -4.17 -35.92 0.03
C VAL A 557 -4.61 -35.83 1.49
N THR A 558 -4.46 -34.66 2.10
CA THR A 558 -4.96 -34.33 3.43
C THR A 558 -5.87 -33.12 3.31
N THR A 559 -7.04 -33.18 3.95
CA THR A 559 -8.00 -32.07 3.94
C THR A 559 -8.05 -31.43 5.32
N LEU A 560 -8.00 -30.11 5.36
CA LEU A 560 -8.17 -29.28 6.55
C LEU A 560 -9.41 -28.40 6.35
N ASP A 561 -10.36 -28.50 7.27
CA ASP A 561 -11.49 -27.57 7.35
C ASP A 561 -11.01 -26.27 7.99
N VAL A 562 -11.03 -25.19 7.22
CA VAL A 562 -10.62 -23.87 7.63
C VAL A 562 -11.72 -23.25 8.46
N ARG A 563 -11.63 -23.51 9.76
CA ARG A 563 -12.47 -22.92 10.77
C ARG A 563 -11.60 -22.42 11.90
N ALA A 564 -11.45 -21.09 11.96
CA ALA A 564 -10.69 -20.47 13.04
C ALA A 564 -11.32 -20.84 14.41
N PRO A 565 -10.53 -21.31 15.38
CA PRO A 565 -11.04 -21.58 16.72
C PRO A 565 -11.43 -20.28 17.41
N GLU A 566 -12.35 -20.36 18.38
CA GLU A 566 -12.85 -19.21 19.14
C GLU A 566 -11.73 -18.35 19.74
N GLU A 567 -10.67 -18.99 20.25
CA GLU A 567 -9.50 -18.30 20.79
C GLU A 567 -8.82 -17.41 19.75
N ASP A 568 -8.75 -17.87 18.50
CA ASP A 568 -8.08 -17.15 17.43
C ASP A 568 -8.96 -16.06 16.82
N ILE A 569 -10.28 -16.31 16.70
CA ILE A 569 -11.28 -15.26 16.39
C ILE A 569 -11.24 -14.17 17.47
N SER A 570 -11.13 -14.55 18.74
CA SER A 570 -11.00 -13.63 19.87
C SER A 570 -9.72 -12.77 19.75
N LYS A 571 -8.57 -13.37 19.41
CA LYS A 571 -7.32 -12.63 19.15
C LYS A 571 -7.45 -11.68 17.95
N TYR A 572 -8.07 -12.13 16.86
CA TYR A 572 -8.33 -11.30 15.69
C TYR A 572 -9.23 -10.12 16.05
N PHE A 573 -10.32 -10.39 16.77
CA PHE A 573 -11.24 -9.38 17.25
C PHE A 573 -10.57 -8.39 18.18
N ASP A 574 -9.75 -8.85 19.15
CA ASP A 574 -8.99 -7.98 20.05
C ASP A 574 -8.00 -7.10 19.28
N ALA A 575 -7.29 -7.66 18.30
CA ALA A 575 -6.38 -6.90 17.45
C ALA A 575 -7.14 -5.83 16.65
N ARG A 576 -8.30 -6.20 16.10
CA ARG A 576 -9.17 -5.28 15.34
C ARG A 576 -9.90 -4.27 16.21
N LEU A 577 -10.20 -4.59 17.47
CA LEU A 577 -10.76 -3.65 18.46
C LEU A 577 -9.71 -2.67 18.98
N ARG A 578 -8.47 -3.12 19.13
CA ARG A 578 -7.33 -2.24 19.43
C ARG A 578 -7.05 -1.28 18.28
N THR A 579 -7.64 -1.57 17.11
CA THR A 579 -7.50 -0.82 15.87
C THR A 579 -8.83 -0.73 15.10
N PRO A 580 -9.87 -0.10 15.68
CA PRO A 580 -11.21 -0.17 15.12
C PRO A 580 -11.25 0.52 13.76
N PRO A 581 -11.90 -0.08 12.74
CA PRO A 581 -12.22 0.64 11.53
C PRO A 581 -13.06 1.88 11.88
N LEU A 582 -12.92 2.97 11.10
CA LEU A 582 -13.38 4.33 11.44
C LEU A 582 -14.85 4.46 11.88
N ASN A 583 -15.68 3.49 11.52
CA ASN A 583 -17.09 3.34 11.84
C ASN A 583 -17.39 2.73 13.23
N LEU A 584 -16.42 2.12 13.91
CA LEU A 584 -16.59 1.54 15.25
C LEU A 584 -15.98 2.39 16.36
N VAL A 585 -15.26 3.46 16.03
CA VAL A 585 -14.49 4.19 17.04
C VAL A 585 -15.38 5.04 17.96
N TYR A 586 -16.47 5.59 17.42
CA TYR A 586 -17.48 6.32 18.21
C TYR A 586 -18.23 5.44 19.21
N ILE A 587 -18.11 4.12 19.07
CA ILE A 587 -18.75 3.18 19.98
C ILE A 587 -17.83 2.99 21.20
N TYR A 588 -16.51 3.02 21.10
CA TYR A 588 -15.69 2.33 22.10
C TYR A 588 -15.04 3.16 23.21
N ASP A 589 -14.79 4.45 23.03
CA ASP A 589 -14.18 5.25 24.10
C ASP A 589 -15.16 5.51 25.29
N ASP A 590 -16.47 5.34 25.06
CA ASP A 590 -17.54 5.52 26.07
C ASP A 590 -18.41 4.26 26.32
N VAL A 591 -18.12 3.11 25.68
CA VAL A 591 -18.94 1.90 25.87
C VAL A 591 -18.49 1.08 27.07
N ASP A 592 -19.47 0.79 27.93
CA ASP A 592 -19.40 -0.12 29.07
C ASP A 592 -18.56 -1.37 28.72
N PRO A 593 -17.49 -1.67 29.47
CA PRO A 593 -16.69 -2.89 29.31
C PRO A 593 -17.54 -4.17 29.21
N ARG A 594 -18.70 -4.21 29.86
CA ARG A 594 -19.66 -5.32 29.76
C ARG A 594 -20.25 -5.46 28.36
N LEU A 595 -20.57 -4.34 27.70
CA LEU A 595 -21.08 -4.36 26.33
C LEU A 595 -19.97 -4.73 25.34
N GLN A 596 -18.72 -4.32 25.57
CA GLN A 596 -17.58 -4.76 24.76
C GLN A 596 -17.39 -6.28 24.83
N GLU A 597 -17.43 -6.83 26.05
CA GLU A 597 -17.33 -8.27 26.29
C GLU A 597 -18.52 -9.03 25.71
N ASN A 598 -19.74 -8.47 25.82
CA ASN A 598 -20.92 -9.05 25.19
C ASN A 598 -20.83 -9.08 23.66
N ILE A 599 -20.34 -8.00 23.03
CA ILE A 599 -20.12 -7.94 21.57
C ILE A 599 -19.07 -8.98 21.17
N LYS A 600 -17.95 -9.03 21.90
CA LYS A 600 -16.88 -10.01 21.67
C LYS A 600 -17.41 -11.43 21.76
N THR A 601 -18.08 -11.77 22.85
CA THR A 601 -18.67 -13.09 23.10
C THR A 601 -19.66 -13.44 22.00
N THR A 602 -20.55 -12.51 21.63
CA THR A 602 -21.54 -12.72 20.56
C THR A 602 -20.86 -12.97 19.22
N ILE A 603 -19.84 -12.17 18.86
CA ILE A 603 -19.12 -12.36 17.59
C ILE A 603 -18.37 -13.67 17.60
N VAL A 604 -17.63 -14.01 18.67
CA VAL A 604 -16.90 -15.27 18.78
C VAL A 604 -17.84 -16.48 18.66
N GLN A 605 -19.03 -16.42 19.27
CA GLN A 605 -20.02 -17.50 19.20
C GLN A 605 -20.69 -17.65 17.82
N ASN A 606 -20.86 -16.55 17.08
CA ASN A 606 -21.59 -16.56 15.81
C ASN A 606 -20.67 -16.58 14.57
N ALA A 607 -19.43 -16.13 14.71
CA ALA A 607 -18.45 -16.11 13.63
C ALA A 607 -18.04 -17.53 13.26
N ARG A 608 -17.98 -17.80 11.96
CA ARG A 608 -17.53 -19.09 11.41
C ARG A 608 -16.11 -19.01 10.83
N GLY A 609 -15.41 -17.89 11.08
CA GLY A 609 -14.08 -17.53 10.60
C GLY A 609 -13.80 -16.04 10.84
N TRP A 610 -12.63 -15.55 10.42
CA TRP A 610 -12.18 -14.16 10.66
C TRP A 610 -12.95 -13.09 9.87
#